data_AF-A0A5C7FWL4-F1
#
_entry.id   AF-A0A5C7FWL4-F1
#
_cell.length_a   1.000
_cell.length_b   1.000
_cell.length_c   1.000
_cell.angle_alpha   90.00
_cell.angle_beta   90.00
_cell.angle_gamma   90.00
#
_symmetry.space_group_name_H-M   'P 1'
#
loop_
_entity.id
_entity.type
_entity.pdbx_description
1 polymer ?
#
loop_
_entity_poly.entity_id
_entity_poly.type
_entity_poly.pdbx_seq_one_letter_code
_entity_poly.pdbx_strand_id
1 'polypeptide(L)' 'MLPRVKNAILNIVPYAEIILFGSRARGNYRPDYDWDFLVVMDEARNSRLKIYQ' A
#
# COMPACT_ATOMS: atom_id res chain seq x y z
N MET A 1 3.66 -12.66 1.59
CA MET A 1 3.45 -11.62 0.57
C MET A 1 3.36 -10.23 1.20
N LEU A 2 2.49 -10.01 2.19
CA LEU A 2 2.33 -8.72 2.89
C LEU A 2 3.62 -8.00 3.32
N PRO A 3 4.59 -8.65 3.99
CA PRO A 3 5.82 -7.96 4.39
C PRO A 3 6.63 -7.48 3.18
N ARG A 4 6.61 -8.20 2.06
CA ARG A 4 7.32 -7.83 0.83
C ARG A 4 6.70 -6.59 0.19
N VAL A 5 5.37 -6.55 0.09
CA VAL A 5 4.65 -5.38 -0.46
C VAL A 5 4.85 -4.18 0.45
N LYS A 6 4.72 -4.36 1.77
CA LYS A 6 4.97 -3.31 2.76
C LYS A 6 6.38 -2.73 2.61
N ASN A 7 7.40 -3.58 2.57
CA ASN A 7 8.79 -3.12 2.42
C ASN A 7 9.04 -2.45 1.07
N ALA A 8 8.46 -2.97 -0.02
CA ALA A 8 8.57 -2.34 -1.34
C ALA A 8 7.97 -0.93 -1.34
N ILE A 9 6.80 -0.74 -0.73
CA ILE A 9 6.16 0.57 -0.60
C ILE A 9 7.03 1.49 0.28
N LEU A 10 7.46 1.04 1.46
CA LEU A 10 8.25 1.86 2.39
C LEU A 10 9.65 2.23 1.85
N ASN A 11 10.21 1.44 0.93
CA ASN A 11 11.44 1.82 0.24
C ASN A 11 11.26 3.01 -0.71
N ILE A 12 10.02 3.27 -1.15
CA ILE A 12 9.67 4.35 -2.07
C ILE A 12 9.11 5.55 -1.27
N VAL A 13 8.22 5.28 -0.31
CA VAL A 13 7.54 6.26 0.54
C VAL A 13 7.73 5.88 2.03
N PRO A 14 8.88 6.23 2.64
CA PRO A 14 9.27 5.73 3.96
C PRO A 14 8.33 6.07 5.11
N TYR A 15 7.54 7.14 4.95
CA TYR A 15 6.62 7.66 5.96
C TYR A 15 5.16 7.37 5.63
N ALA A 16 4.88 6.51 4.65
CA ALA A 16 3.52 6.19 4.29
C ALA A 16 2.85 5.28 5.32
N GLU A 17 1.58 5.55 5.57
CA GLU A 17 0.68 4.61 6.21
C GLU A 17 0.13 3.64 5.16
N ILE A 18 0.18 2.34 5.44
CA ILE A 18 -0.24 1.29 4.51
C ILE A 18 -1.36 0.52 5.17
N ILE A 19 -2.56 0.63 4.59
CA ILE A 19 -3.78 -0.01 5.08
C ILE A 19 -4.18 -1.11 4.10
N LEU A 20 -4.33 -2.34 4.61
CA LEU A 20 -4.96 -3.41 3.85
C LEU A 20 -6.47 -3.20 3.88
N PHE A 21 -7.11 -3.15 2.72
CA PHE A 21 -8.57 -3.07 2.64
C PHE A 21 -9.13 -4.19 1.74
N GLY A 22 -10.42 -4.11 1.43
CA GLY A 22 -11.05 -5.07 0.53
C GLY A 22 -11.32 -6.44 1.15
N SER A 23 -11.43 -7.45 0.29
CA SER A 23 -11.90 -8.78 0.68
C SER A 23 -10.98 -9.48 1.68
N ARG A 24 -9.66 -9.25 1.56
CA ARG A 24 -8.66 -9.82 2.47
C ARG A 24 -8.72 -9.22 3.86
N ALA A 25 -8.91 -7.90 3.97
CA ALA A 25 -9.11 -7.25 5.26
C ALA A 25 -10.39 -7.72 5.96
N ARG A 26 -11.45 -7.99 5.20
CA ARG A 26 -12.75 -8.47 5.72
C ARG A 26 -12.82 -9.97 5.96
N GLY A 27 -11.81 -10.74 5.55
CA GLY A 27 -11.78 -12.20 5.71
C GLY A 27 -12.69 -12.98 4.76
N ASN A 28 -13.26 -12.35 3.73
CA ASN A 28 -14.13 -12.99 2.74
C ASN A 28 -13.46 -13.15 1.36
N TYR A 29 -12.13 -13.30 1.35
CA TYR A 29 -11.34 -13.46 0.14
C TYR A 29 -11.24 -14.93 -0.29
N ARG A 30 -11.10 -15.15 -1.60
CA ARG A 30 -10.65 -16.43 -2.16
C ARG A 30 -9.16 -16.35 -2.49
N PRO A 31 -8.43 -17.49 -2.57
CA PRO A 31 -6.98 -17.48 -2.81
C PRO A 31 -6.54 -16.71 -4.05
N ASP A 32 -7.37 -16.71 -5.09
CA ASP A 32 -7.19 -16.06 -6.40
C ASP A 32 -7.53 -14.57 -6.43
N TYR A 33 -8.14 -14.03 -5.37
CA TYR A 33 -8.53 -12.61 -5.35
C TYR A 33 -7.32 -11.70 -5.21
N ASP A 34 -7.44 -10.44 -5.60
CA ASP A 34 -6.38 -9.43 -5.49
C ASP A 34 -6.24 -8.82 -4.10
N TRP A 35 -5.07 -8.23 -3.84
CA TRP A 35 -4.77 -7.51 -2.60
C TRP A 35 -5.00 -6.02 -2.82
N ASP A 36 -5.87 -5.42 -2.02
CA ASP A 36 -6.14 -3.98 -2.08
C ASP A 36 -5.36 -3.24 -0.98
N PHE A 37 -4.53 -2.27 -1.37
CA PHE A 37 -3.74 -1.45 -0.45
C PHE A 37 -4.02 0.04 -0.63
N LEU A 38 -4.35 0.71 0.46
CA LEU A 38 -4.44 2.17 0.51
C LEU A 38 -3.14 2.68 1.10
N VAL A 39 -2.45 3.53 0.35
CA VAL A 39 -1.18 4.13 0.75
C VAL A 39 -1.41 5.62 0.96
N VAL A 40 -1.38 6.04 2.22
CA VAL A 40 -1.56 7.44 2.61
C VAL A 40 -0.20 8.03 2.92
N MET A 41 0.14 9.14 2.28
CA MET A 41 1.43 9.80 2.44
C MET A 41 1.28 11.31 2.47
N ASP A 42 2.15 11.95 3.25
CA ASP A 42 2.28 13.40 3.28
C ASP A 42 3.14 13.86 2.08
N GLU A 43 2.56 14.65 1.19
CA GLU A 43 3.24 15.17 -0.01
C GLU A 43 4.49 15.99 0.35
N ALA A 44 4.45 16.77 1.45
CA ALA A 44 5.59 17.59 1.86
C ALA A 44 6.81 16.72 2.23
N ARG A 45 6.57 15.51 2.75
CA ARG A 45 7.61 14.53 3.09
C ARG A 45 8.06 13.68 1.89
N ASN A 46 7.32 13.74 0.79
CA ASN A 46 7.51 12.89 -0.40
C ASN A 46 7.62 13.73 -1.69
N SER A 47 8.11 14.96 -1.59
CA SER A 47 8.12 16.00 -2.63
C SER A 47 8.81 15.65 -3.97
N ARG A 48 9.46 14.48 -4.07
CA ARG A 48 10.11 13.99 -5.29
C ARG A 48 9.35 12.89 -6.02
N LEU A 49 8.23 12.42 -5.48
CA LEU A 49 7.40 11.40 -6.13
C LEU A 49 6.47 12.04 -7.15
N LYS A 50 6.65 11.67 -8.42
CA LYS A 50 5.65 11.90 -9.46
C LYS A 50 4.78 10.66 -9.58
N ILE A 51 3.56 10.76 -9.08
CA ILE A 51 2.51 9.77 -9.36
C ILE A 51 1.96 10.14 -10.73
N TYR A 52 2.22 9.30 -11.74
CA TYR A 52 1.56 9.46 -13.02
C TYR A 52 0.09 9.07 -12.85
N GLN A 53 -0.80 10.03 -13.05
CA GLN A 53 -2.24 9.80 -13.20
C GLN A 53 -2.56 9.39 -14.64
#